data_AF-A0A3M7CF58-F1
#
_entry.id   AF-A0A3M7CF58-F1
#
_cell.length_a   1.000
_cell.length_b   1.000
_cell.length_c   1.000
_cell.angle_alpha   90.00
_cell.angle_beta   90.00
_cell.angle_gamma   90.00
#
_symmetry.space_group_name_H-M   'P 1'
#
loop_
_entity.id
_entity.type
_entity.pdbx_description
1 polymer ?
#
loop_
_entity_poly.entity_id
_entity_poly.type
_entity_poly.pdbx_seq_one_letter_code
_entity_poly.pdbx_strand_id
1 'polypeptide(L)'
;MEGSQSDVLGASLLQWVQSFEELGKVEGWLELSDGKRLWMILREVDSGYFSGELPEPEVPSSGDWTRKWQNLKHLERQVSTYYRDVCSGQDSIAAGHDPALKTIAAEASVPELEKLIMVIIRAAMASPESNQRMAQRLMSLGRENAMVIANELRAMEESEAVDSEPMSRDESAYQSEQETSEETKSNGNKSKPAPYTDPLLEREEELLQAQATIDKLQASQAAAQRQLHELRQDKERLQEAFDAYRSDIDVKGRKSGGDDAFKKLQRQADNDRAYIDDLESQMQSSRSTMESYERQIEKFKADNEASQKLRDDLQMLKADNEDLGQKVKANENLKKKIQTLQEQEKMNASLKEELKTANDRLEELDRLKLVQASLEKEIIEKKGLIRNQEYQINELTTTRKHAEYDSRMLMQKLDAARERAERDHEALEDLRSKLQESRLDDPDIDDAPTKRDQELTDAESKPKAAPAPTDESKHWREKLALVEKQLEAADVRLKQAAERNAALEDASRDRTTDTEAQQEAEKQAEEREQLIADLRSQVEASKQETSKEPAPTQDTAALQRENRLMASAWYDLASRLQNNGVSLGRRRQEPKSWLGKQRALVGPSNSLI
;
A
#
# COMPACT_ATOMS: atom_id res chain seq x y z
N MET A 1 37.40 31.81 2.09
CA MET A 1 38.11 30.95 1.10
C MET A 1 37.17 30.44 -0.01
N GLU A 2 35.91 30.88 -0.03
CA GLU A 2 34.80 30.39 -0.83
C GLU A 2 35.06 30.45 -2.33
N GLY A 3 35.70 31.52 -2.82
CA GLY A 3 35.98 31.75 -4.25
C GLY A 3 36.90 30.74 -4.94
N SER A 4 37.49 29.77 -4.21
CA SER A 4 38.21 28.63 -4.80
C SER A 4 37.43 27.32 -4.74
N GLN A 5 36.25 27.31 -4.09
CA GLN A 5 35.32 26.19 -4.09
C GLN A 5 34.16 26.42 -5.06
N SER A 6 33.67 27.66 -5.19
CA SER A 6 32.68 28.04 -6.22
C SER A 6 33.16 27.66 -7.63
N ASP A 7 34.37 28.10 -7.99
CA ASP A 7 34.90 27.91 -9.34
C ASP A 7 35.09 26.42 -9.70
N VAL A 8 35.32 25.57 -8.69
CA VAL A 8 35.48 24.11 -8.84
C VAL A 8 34.11 23.41 -8.89
N LEU A 9 33.14 23.86 -8.09
CA LEU A 9 31.75 23.40 -8.17
C LEU A 9 31.16 23.73 -9.54
N GLY A 10 31.26 24.99 -9.97
CA GLY A 10 30.81 25.44 -11.29
C GLY A 10 31.42 24.65 -12.44
N ALA A 11 32.75 24.47 -12.44
CA ALA A 11 33.42 23.65 -13.46
C ALA A 11 32.90 22.20 -13.47
N SER A 12 32.66 21.60 -12.30
CA SER A 12 32.11 20.24 -12.16
C SER A 12 30.67 20.15 -12.69
N LEU A 13 29.83 21.14 -12.39
CA LEU A 13 28.43 21.21 -12.84
C LEU A 13 28.31 21.45 -14.35
N LEU A 14 29.17 22.31 -14.92
CA LEU A 14 29.23 22.51 -16.36
C LEU A 14 29.69 21.24 -17.09
N GLN A 15 30.65 20.49 -16.53
CA GLN A 15 31.05 19.18 -17.07
C GLN A 15 29.92 18.14 -16.95
N TRP A 16 29.10 18.19 -15.91
CA TRP A 16 27.92 17.32 -15.78
C TRP A 16 26.89 17.61 -16.87
N VAL A 17 26.59 18.90 -17.11
CA VAL A 17 25.74 19.35 -18.24
C VAL A 17 26.34 18.94 -19.59
N GLN A 18 27.66 18.98 -19.76
CA GLN A 18 28.34 18.54 -20.99
C GLN A 18 28.33 17.02 -21.19
N SER A 19 28.08 16.20 -20.16
CA SER A 19 27.98 14.74 -20.29
C SER A 19 26.78 14.28 -21.13
N PHE A 20 25.80 15.16 -21.35
CA PHE A 20 24.63 14.93 -22.20
C PHE A 20 24.92 15.26 -23.68
N GLU A 21 26.00 14.69 -24.24
CA GLU A 21 26.50 15.02 -25.58
C GLU A 21 25.44 14.87 -26.70
N GLU A 22 24.48 13.96 -26.54
CA GLU A 22 23.36 13.73 -27.47
C GLU A 22 22.45 14.96 -27.64
N LEU A 23 22.39 15.85 -26.65
CA LEU A 23 21.65 17.12 -26.72
C LEU A 23 22.43 18.21 -27.49
N GLY A 24 23.72 17.98 -27.78
CA GLY A 24 24.62 18.92 -28.43
C GLY A 24 25.43 19.76 -27.44
N LYS A 25 26.63 20.16 -27.87
CA LYS A 25 27.63 20.84 -27.03
C LYS A 25 27.12 22.15 -26.43
N VAL A 26 27.59 22.43 -25.22
CA VAL A 26 27.43 23.69 -24.48
C VAL A 26 28.83 24.26 -24.25
N GLU A 27 29.14 25.41 -24.82
CA GLU A 27 30.47 26.03 -24.71
C GLU A 27 30.56 27.01 -23.54
N GLY A 28 29.44 27.45 -22.96
CA GLY A 28 29.44 28.23 -21.72
C GLY A 28 28.07 28.50 -21.10
N TRP A 29 28.09 28.98 -19.85
CA TRP A 29 26.92 29.24 -18.99
C TRP A 29 25.78 30.05 -19.64
N LEU A 30 26.10 30.97 -20.55
CA LEU A 30 25.10 31.81 -21.23
C LEU A 30 24.04 30.99 -21.98
N GLU A 31 24.42 29.83 -22.55
CA GLU A 31 23.53 28.91 -23.27
C GLU A 31 22.54 28.17 -22.36
N LEU A 32 22.73 28.22 -21.04
CA LEU A 32 21.80 27.64 -20.06
C LEU A 32 20.80 28.68 -19.55
N SER A 33 21.07 29.98 -19.76
CA SER A 33 20.23 31.08 -19.26
C SER A 33 18.81 31.15 -19.86
N ASP A 34 18.56 30.47 -20.99
CA ASP A 34 17.24 30.39 -21.63
C ASP A 34 16.38 29.19 -21.17
N GLY A 35 16.94 28.31 -20.33
CA GLY A 35 16.29 27.13 -19.78
C GLY A 35 16.14 25.93 -20.74
N LYS A 36 16.46 26.07 -22.05
CA LYS A 36 16.21 24.99 -23.04
C LYS A 36 17.07 23.76 -22.82
N ARG A 37 18.37 23.96 -22.56
CA ARG A 37 19.32 22.89 -22.25
C ARG A 37 18.90 22.11 -21.00
N LEU A 38 18.55 22.86 -19.94
CA LEU A 38 18.08 22.30 -18.68
C LEU A 38 16.75 21.54 -18.84
N TRP A 39 15.82 22.05 -19.66
CA TRP A 39 14.58 21.34 -19.99
C TRP A 39 14.86 20.00 -20.66
N MET A 40 15.73 19.97 -21.67
CA MET A 40 16.07 18.71 -22.37
C MET A 40 16.74 17.68 -21.45
N ILE A 41 17.55 18.10 -20.48
CA ILE A 41 18.10 17.20 -19.45
C ILE A 41 16.97 16.57 -18.61
N LEU A 42 15.95 17.36 -18.21
CA LEU A 42 14.79 16.83 -17.49
C LEU A 42 13.99 15.80 -18.34
N ARG A 43 13.98 15.92 -19.67
CA ARG A 43 13.36 14.91 -20.56
C ARG A 43 14.16 13.60 -20.63
N GLU A 44 15.45 13.59 -20.28
CA GLU A 44 16.26 12.36 -20.14
C GLU A 44 16.18 11.75 -18.72
N VAL A 45 15.92 12.60 -17.72
CA VAL A 45 15.56 12.20 -16.35
C VAL A 45 14.26 11.39 -16.38
N ASP A 46 13.17 12.00 -16.84
CA ASP A 46 11.85 11.35 -16.89
C ASP A 46 11.08 11.80 -18.13
N SER A 47 11.12 10.96 -19.17
CA SER A 47 10.48 11.25 -20.45
C SER A 47 8.95 11.17 -20.41
N GLY A 48 8.38 10.51 -19.39
CA GLY A 48 6.93 10.41 -19.18
C GLY A 48 6.38 11.68 -18.53
N TYR A 49 7.04 12.14 -17.46
CA TYR A 49 6.66 13.35 -16.73
C TYR A 49 6.99 14.62 -17.51
N PHE A 50 8.24 14.80 -17.97
CA PHE A 50 8.68 15.97 -18.73
C PHE A 50 8.36 15.84 -20.23
N SER A 51 7.14 15.43 -20.55
CA SER A 51 6.67 15.17 -21.92
C SER A 51 6.32 16.45 -22.70
N GLY A 52 6.17 17.60 -22.03
CA GLY A 52 5.74 18.87 -22.63
C GLY A 52 6.83 19.73 -23.29
N GLU A 53 6.42 20.91 -23.76
CA GLU A 53 7.26 21.96 -24.34
C GLU A 53 7.38 23.16 -23.38
N LEU A 54 8.48 23.92 -23.49
CA LEU A 54 8.65 25.17 -22.75
C LEU A 54 7.66 26.25 -23.24
N PRO A 55 7.25 27.21 -22.39
CA PRO A 55 6.30 28.27 -22.78
C PRO A 55 6.76 29.14 -23.95
N GLU A 56 8.07 29.42 -24.04
CA GLU A 56 8.68 30.29 -25.05
C GLU A 56 9.86 29.54 -25.72
N PRO A 57 9.58 28.55 -26.61
CA PRO A 57 10.58 27.62 -27.11
C PRO A 57 11.52 28.22 -28.16
N GLU A 58 11.20 29.38 -28.73
CA GLU A 58 11.97 30.05 -29.80
C GLU A 58 13.03 31.05 -29.28
N VAL A 59 13.08 31.33 -27.97
CA VAL A 59 13.94 32.38 -27.39
C VAL A 59 15.43 32.05 -27.56
N PRO A 60 16.26 32.87 -28.23
CA PRO A 60 17.70 32.63 -28.26
C PRO A 60 18.34 32.96 -26.90
N SER A 61 19.50 32.39 -26.61
CA SER A 61 20.24 32.64 -25.35
C SER A 61 20.70 34.10 -25.17
N SER A 62 20.58 34.93 -26.20
CA SER A 62 20.78 36.39 -26.21
C SER A 62 19.49 37.23 -26.26
N GLY A 63 18.30 36.60 -26.25
CA GLY A 63 17.00 37.25 -26.40
C GLY A 63 16.38 37.79 -25.12
N ASP A 64 15.11 38.23 -25.22
CA ASP A 64 14.35 38.88 -24.15
C ASP A 64 14.43 38.13 -22.80
N TRP A 65 15.03 38.78 -21.78
CA TRP A 65 15.15 38.19 -20.44
C TRP A 65 13.80 37.80 -19.85
N THR A 66 12.73 38.54 -20.13
CA THR A 66 11.37 38.25 -19.65
C THR A 66 10.87 36.87 -20.11
N ARG A 67 11.21 36.45 -21.34
CA ARG A 67 10.81 35.16 -21.90
C ARG A 67 11.68 34.02 -21.38
N LYS A 68 12.99 34.25 -21.27
CA LYS A 68 13.90 33.32 -20.56
C LYS A 68 13.41 33.05 -19.13
N TRP A 69 13.01 34.11 -18.42
CA TRP A 69 12.46 34.03 -17.06
C TRP A 69 11.16 33.22 -17.00
N GLN A 70 10.31 33.27 -18.02
CA GLN A 70 9.12 32.40 -18.13
C GLN A 70 9.50 30.93 -18.34
N ASN A 71 10.51 30.62 -19.17
CA ASN A 71 11.03 29.26 -19.33
C ASN A 71 11.64 28.73 -18.03
N LEU A 72 12.49 29.53 -17.36
CA LEU A 72 13.12 29.16 -16.09
C LEU A 72 12.07 28.95 -14.98
N LYS A 73 11.05 29.81 -14.89
CA LYS A 73 9.92 29.63 -13.94
C LYS A 73 9.08 28.39 -14.22
N HIS A 74 8.89 28.04 -15.50
CA HIS A 74 8.25 26.79 -15.85
C HIS A 74 9.10 25.61 -15.38
N LEU A 75 10.41 25.66 -15.63
CA LEU A 75 11.35 24.62 -15.25
C LEU A 75 11.41 24.42 -13.73
N GLU A 76 11.68 25.48 -12.96
CA GLU A 76 11.65 25.50 -11.49
C GLU A 76 10.36 24.86 -10.97
N ARG A 77 9.20 25.36 -11.41
CA ARG A 77 7.90 24.83 -10.98
C ARG A 77 7.73 23.35 -11.30
N GLN A 78 8.13 22.90 -12.49
CA GLN A 78 8.01 21.49 -12.88
C GLN A 78 8.95 20.60 -12.07
N VAL A 79 10.18 21.05 -11.78
CA VAL A 79 11.16 20.31 -10.96
C VAL A 79 10.70 20.22 -9.50
N SER A 80 10.21 21.32 -8.91
CA SER A 80 9.68 21.30 -7.54
C SER A 80 8.44 20.41 -7.42
N THR A 81 7.52 20.49 -8.40
CA THR A 81 6.33 19.62 -8.46
C THR A 81 6.74 18.15 -8.59
N TYR A 82 7.70 17.83 -9.46
CA TYR A 82 8.25 16.48 -9.64
C TYR A 82 8.93 15.95 -8.36
N TYR A 83 9.73 16.78 -7.69
CA TYR A 83 10.48 16.37 -6.51
C TYR A 83 9.54 15.99 -5.34
N ARG A 84 8.45 16.73 -5.15
CA ARG A 84 7.40 16.37 -4.20
C ARG A 84 6.58 15.16 -4.68
N ASP A 85 5.95 15.28 -5.85
CA ASP A 85 4.87 14.36 -6.28
C ASP A 85 5.38 13.01 -6.81
N VAL A 86 6.65 12.92 -7.24
CA VAL A 86 7.28 11.69 -7.75
C VAL A 86 8.46 11.24 -6.88
N CYS A 87 9.34 12.16 -6.49
CA CYS A 87 10.52 11.80 -5.67
C CYS A 87 10.25 11.75 -4.16
N SER A 88 9.02 12.07 -3.70
CA SER A 88 8.61 12.05 -2.28
C SER A 88 9.42 12.96 -1.35
N GLY A 89 10.02 14.03 -1.90
CA GLY A 89 10.67 15.09 -1.12
C GLY A 89 9.65 16.04 -0.45
N GLN A 90 10.11 16.83 0.51
CA GLN A 90 9.30 17.90 1.12
C GLN A 90 9.21 19.12 0.18
N ASP A 91 8.17 19.95 0.35
CA ASP A 91 7.85 21.08 -0.54
C ASP A 91 8.92 22.20 -0.61
N SER A 92 9.88 22.23 0.33
CA SER A 92 10.99 23.18 0.31
C SER A 92 12.06 22.77 -0.69
N ILE A 93 12.46 23.71 -1.56
CA ILE A 93 13.85 23.72 -2.05
C ILE A 93 14.72 24.03 -0.82
N ALA A 94 15.78 23.25 -0.57
CA ALA A 94 16.65 23.39 0.59
C ALA A 94 17.02 24.86 0.86
N ALA A 95 16.81 25.33 2.10
CA ALA A 95 16.94 26.73 2.46
C ALA A 95 18.32 27.30 2.06
N GLY A 96 18.32 28.28 1.15
CA GLY A 96 19.52 28.88 0.55
C GLY A 96 19.81 28.49 -0.90
N HIS A 97 19.22 27.39 -1.40
CA HIS A 97 19.37 26.94 -2.79
C HIS A 97 18.26 27.43 -3.73
N ASP A 98 17.35 28.27 -3.25
CA ASP A 98 16.42 29.03 -4.09
C ASP A 98 17.20 29.82 -5.16
N PRO A 99 17.00 29.51 -6.47
CA PRO A 99 17.73 30.17 -7.53
C PRO A 99 17.03 31.47 -7.92
N ALA A 100 17.74 32.60 -7.92
CA ALA A 100 17.19 33.89 -8.28
C ALA A 100 16.96 34.00 -9.81
N LEU A 101 15.93 33.32 -10.33
CA LEU A 101 15.67 33.13 -11.77
C LEU A 101 15.69 34.43 -12.60
N LYS A 102 15.40 35.58 -11.99
CA LYS A 102 15.44 36.89 -12.64
C LYS A 102 16.88 37.32 -12.99
N THR A 103 17.87 37.09 -12.12
CA THR A 103 19.28 37.42 -12.42
C THR A 103 19.91 36.40 -13.35
N ILE A 104 19.49 35.12 -13.31
CA ILE A 104 19.84 34.13 -14.35
C ILE A 104 19.37 34.61 -15.72
N ALA A 105 18.09 35.01 -15.83
CA ALA A 105 17.50 35.44 -17.09
C ALA A 105 18.08 36.75 -17.65
N ALA A 106 18.36 37.73 -16.77
CA ALA A 106 18.80 39.08 -17.16
C ALA A 106 20.33 39.24 -17.27
N GLU A 107 21.09 38.58 -16.40
CA GLU A 107 22.53 38.80 -16.22
C GLU A 107 23.37 37.52 -16.48
N ALA A 108 22.72 36.38 -16.71
CA ALA A 108 23.35 35.06 -16.83
C ALA A 108 24.23 34.70 -15.61
N SER A 109 23.77 35.08 -14.40
CA SER A 109 24.48 34.89 -13.14
C SER A 109 24.83 33.42 -12.89
N VAL A 110 26.14 33.12 -12.88
CA VAL A 110 26.69 31.78 -12.68
C VAL A 110 26.29 31.14 -11.34
N PRO A 111 26.46 31.77 -10.16
CA PRO A 111 26.13 31.10 -8.89
C PRO A 111 24.63 30.78 -8.71
N GLU A 112 23.74 31.57 -9.31
CA GLU A 112 22.30 31.29 -9.28
C GLU A 112 21.91 30.16 -10.26
N LEU A 113 22.68 30.01 -11.34
CA LEU A 113 22.56 28.92 -12.30
C LEU A 113 23.18 27.61 -11.79
N GLU A 114 24.24 27.68 -10.98
CA GLU A 114 24.80 26.56 -10.21
C GLU A 114 23.76 25.98 -9.24
N LYS A 115 23.10 26.83 -8.43
CA LYS A 115 21.96 26.41 -7.58
C LYS A 115 20.87 25.69 -8.38
N LEU A 116 20.43 26.29 -9.50
CA LEU A 116 19.38 25.70 -10.34
C LEU A 116 19.78 24.31 -10.86
N ILE A 117 21.05 24.12 -11.25
CA ILE A 117 21.58 22.81 -11.68
C ILE A 117 21.66 21.84 -10.49
N MET A 118 22.06 22.28 -9.29
CA MET A 118 22.05 21.44 -8.09
C MET A 118 20.65 20.92 -7.75
N VAL A 119 19.61 21.76 -7.86
CA VAL A 119 18.20 21.35 -7.68
C VAL A 119 17.77 20.32 -8.75
N ILE A 120 18.19 20.51 -10.01
CA ILE A 120 17.94 19.53 -11.10
C ILE A 120 18.67 18.21 -10.83
N ILE A 121 19.94 18.23 -10.43
CA ILE A 121 20.73 17.03 -10.08
C ILE A 121 20.05 16.29 -8.93
N ARG A 122 19.64 17.00 -7.87
CA ARG A 122 18.94 16.42 -6.73
C ARG A 122 17.64 15.72 -7.15
N ALA A 123 16.82 16.37 -7.97
CA ALA A 123 15.60 15.75 -8.50
C ALA A 123 15.91 14.50 -9.37
N ALA A 124 16.95 14.56 -10.21
CA ALA A 124 17.39 13.47 -11.08
C ALA A 124 18.01 12.27 -10.32
N MET A 125 18.63 12.54 -9.16
CA MET A 125 19.19 11.53 -8.26
C MET A 125 18.11 10.90 -7.37
N ALA A 126 17.07 11.64 -7.00
CA ALA A 126 15.94 11.10 -6.24
C ALA A 126 14.89 10.39 -7.13
N SER A 127 14.86 10.68 -8.43
CA SER A 127 13.93 10.06 -9.39
C SER A 127 14.04 8.52 -9.41
N PRO A 128 12.93 7.78 -9.24
CA PRO A 128 12.95 6.32 -9.30
C PRO A 128 13.28 5.78 -10.70
N GLU A 129 13.07 6.56 -11.77
CA GLU A 129 13.41 6.14 -13.13
C GLU A 129 14.88 6.43 -13.50
N SER A 130 15.43 7.59 -13.14
CA SER A 130 16.79 7.98 -13.55
C SER A 130 17.91 7.75 -12.56
N ASN A 131 17.67 7.60 -11.24
CA ASN A 131 18.70 7.56 -10.19
C ASN A 131 19.95 6.75 -10.61
N GLN A 132 19.78 5.48 -11.02
CA GLN A 132 20.91 4.63 -11.40
C GLN A 132 21.67 5.13 -12.64
N ARG A 133 20.97 5.66 -13.65
CA ARG A 133 21.59 6.27 -14.84
C ARG A 133 22.35 7.54 -14.45
N MET A 134 21.75 8.37 -13.60
CA MET A 134 22.31 9.66 -13.22
C MET A 134 23.51 9.52 -12.28
N ALA A 135 23.47 8.55 -11.36
CA ALA A 135 24.60 8.17 -10.53
C ALA A 135 25.78 7.64 -11.40
N GLN A 136 25.49 6.83 -12.42
CA GLN A 136 26.52 6.38 -13.37
C GLN A 136 27.10 7.54 -14.20
N ARG A 137 26.27 8.46 -14.71
CA ARG A 137 26.73 9.69 -15.37
C ARG A 137 27.62 10.51 -14.45
N LEU A 138 27.17 10.81 -13.22
CA LEU A 138 27.91 11.60 -12.23
C LEU A 138 29.27 10.96 -11.88
N MET A 139 29.33 9.63 -11.72
CA MET A 139 30.59 8.91 -11.51
C MET A 139 31.52 8.91 -12.73
N SER A 140 30.99 9.05 -13.95
CA SER A 140 31.79 9.04 -15.18
C SER A 140 32.60 10.33 -15.41
N LEU A 141 32.27 11.44 -14.74
CA LEU A 141 33.01 12.71 -14.80
C LEU A 141 34.44 12.60 -14.24
N GLY A 142 34.69 11.60 -13.39
CA GLY A 142 35.91 11.48 -12.59
C GLY A 142 35.64 11.72 -11.10
N ARG A 143 36.40 11.04 -10.24
CA ARG A 143 36.16 10.94 -8.79
C ARG A 143 36.15 12.29 -8.07
N GLU A 144 36.98 13.24 -8.49
CA GLU A 144 37.14 14.53 -7.83
C GLU A 144 35.88 15.40 -8.03
N ASN A 145 35.47 15.59 -9.28
CA ASN A 145 34.31 16.40 -9.65
C ASN A 145 32.99 15.75 -9.16
N ALA A 146 32.91 14.41 -9.22
CA ALA A 146 31.82 13.63 -8.62
C ALA A 146 31.71 13.86 -7.10
N MET A 147 32.84 13.93 -6.38
CA MET A 147 32.88 14.13 -4.94
C MET A 147 32.52 15.57 -4.53
N VAL A 148 32.88 16.57 -5.35
CA VAL A 148 32.45 17.96 -5.13
C VAL A 148 30.94 18.08 -5.20
N ILE A 149 30.31 17.58 -6.27
CA ILE A 149 28.83 17.60 -6.43
C ILE A 149 28.15 16.78 -5.32
N ALA A 150 28.69 15.61 -4.95
CA ALA A 150 28.10 14.76 -3.92
C ALA A 150 28.21 15.32 -2.48
N ASN A 151 29.23 16.13 -2.19
CA ASN A 151 29.33 16.84 -0.92
C ASN A 151 28.29 17.97 -0.82
N GLU A 152 28.13 18.74 -1.90
CA GLU A 152 27.13 19.83 -1.98
C GLU A 152 25.70 19.27 -1.93
N LEU A 153 25.44 18.15 -2.60
CA LEU A 153 24.15 17.44 -2.53
C LEU A 153 23.81 17.00 -1.10
N ARG A 154 24.79 16.52 -0.32
CA ARG A 154 24.57 16.19 1.09
C ARG A 154 24.31 17.43 1.94
N ALA A 155 24.98 18.55 1.68
CA ALA A 155 24.73 19.80 2.42
C ALA A 155 23.28 20.28 2.25
N MET A 156 22.67 20.08 1.07
CA MET A 156 21.24 20.33 0.85
C MET A 156 20.31 19.35 1.57
N GLU A 157 20.72 18.10 1.79
CA GLU A 157 19.94 17.10 2.53
C GLU A 157 20.04 17.28 4.06
N GLU A 158 21.19 17.76 4.55
CA GLU A 158 21.43 17.99 5.98
C GLU A 158 20.79 19.28 6.51
N SER A 159 20.56 20.30 5.68
CA SER A 159 19.92 21.57 6.10
C SER A 159 18.41 21.44 6.34
N GLU A 160 17.69 20.71 5.49
CA GLU A 160 16.23 20.54 5.59
C GLU A 160 15.78 19.83 6.87
N ALA A 161 16.64 18.98 7.44
CA ALA A 161 16.36 18.31 8.71
C ALA A 161 16.22 19.29 9.90
N VAL A 162 16.69 20.53 9.77
CA VAL A 162 16.70 21.53 10.85
C VAL A 162 15.48 22.45 10.83
N ASP A 163 14.97 22.81 9.65
CA ASP A 163 13.85 23.77 9.49
C ASP A 163 12.45 23.14 9.69
N SER A 164 12.37 21.87 10.06
CA SER A 164 11.10 21.13 10.28
C SER A 164 10.42 21.38 11.65
N GLU A 165 10.90 22.32 12.45
CA GLU A 165 10.27 22.79 13.71
C GLU A 165 9.18 23.86 13.43
N PRO A 166 7.92 23.65 13.85
CA PRO A 166 6.80 24.53 13.45
C PRO A 166 6.77 25.86 14.21
N MET A 167 7.35 26.92 13.64
CA MET A 167 7.23 28.27 14.19
C MET A 167 5.79 28.79 14.16
N SER A 168 5.26 29.10 15.35
CA SER A 168 3.94 29.71 15.55
C SER A 168 3.87 31.13 14.97
N ARG A 169 3.18 31.29 13.83
CA ARG A 169 2.88 32.58 13.20
C ARG A 169 1.65 33.25 13.85
N ASP A 170 1.89 34.17 14.78
CA ASP A 170 0.90 35.18 15.19
C ASP A 170 1.10 36.45 14.33
N GLU A 171 0.00 37.04 13.87
CA GLU A 171 0.01 38.08 12.83
C GLU A 171 -1.14 39.07 13.01
N SER A 172 -0.98 40.02 13.94
CA SER A 172 -1.96 41.08 14.20
C SER A 172 -1.31 42.46 14.42
N ALA A 173 -0.80 43.05 13.33
CA ALA A 173 -0.20 44.39 13.33
C ALA A 173 -0.73 45.26 12.18
N TYR A 174 -1.91 45.86 12.37
CA TYR A 174 -2.44 46.89 11.48
C TYR A 174 -2.34 48.28 12.13
N GLN A 175 -1.69 49.21 11.43
CA GLN A 175 -1.64 50.64 11.74
C GLN A 175 -2.77 51.39 10.99
N SER A 176 -3.18 52.55 11.49
CA SER A 176 -4.16 53.43 10.82
C SER A 176 -3.91 54.91 11.16
N GLU A 177 -3.81 55.78 10.16
CA GLU A 177 -3.57 57.23 10.27
C GLU A 177 -4.75 58.06 9.68
N GLN A 178 -5.16 59.18 10.30
CA GLN A 178 -5.94 60.30 9.70
C GLN A 178 -6.15 61.52 10.66
N GLU A 179 -6.56 62.71 10.16
CA GLU A 179 -6.66 64.04 10.86
C GLU A 179 -8.00 64.82 10.56
N THR A 180 -8.39 66.05 10.98
CA THR A 180 -7.78 67.26 11.66
C THR A 180 -8.65 67.77 12.85
N SER A 181 -9.13 69.02 13.15
CA SER A 181 -9.26 70.37 12.50
C SER A 181 -9.53 71.57 13.49
N GLU A 182 -8.79 72.69 13.35
CA GLU A 182 -9.12 74.14 13.61
C GLU A 182 -9.73 74.69 14.97
N GLU A 183 -9.58 76.01 15.24
CA GLU A 183 -9.51 76.69 16.59
C GLU A 183 -10.13 78.13 16.70
N THR A 184 -10.51 78.65 17.91
CA THR A 184 -10.84 80.11 18.14
C THR A 184 -10.74 80.65 19.63
N LYS A 185 -10.97 81.98 19.86
CA LYS A 185 -10.71 82.82 21.10
C LYS A 185 -12.02 83.42 21.75
N SER A 186 -12.14 84.27 22.81
CA SER A 186 -11.32 85.32 23.49
C SER A 186 -11.74 85.69 24.97
N ASN A 187 -11.75 86.98 25.45
CA ASN A 187 -11.74 87.39 26.91
C ASN A 187 -12.27 88.86 27.23
N GLY A 188 -12.64 89.24 28.49
CA GLY A 188 -13.04 90.64 28.93
C GLY A 188 -13.53 90.89 30.41
N ASN A 189 -13.53 92.15 30.97
CA ASN A 189 -13.60 92.47 32.44
C ASN A 189 -14.44 93.74 32.94
N LYS A 190 -14.41 94.13 34.25
CA LYS A 190 -15.37 95.01 35.06
C LYS A 190 -14.85 96.38 35.62
N SER A 191 -15.74 97.21 36.26
CA SER A 191 -15.42 98.46 37.06
C SER A 191 -16.44 98.82 38.21
N LYS A 192 -16.27 99.95 38.98
CA LYS A 192 -17.10 100.41 40.15
C LYS A 192 -17.09 101.97 40.46
N PRO A 193 -17.93 102.54 41.39
CA PRO A 193 -18.30 104.00 41.50
C PRO A 193 -18.00 104.76 42.85
N ALA A 194 -18.64 105.94 43.12
CA ALA A 194 -18.39 106.88 44.28
C ALA A 194 -19.65 107.66 44.86
N PRO A 195 -19.58 108.34 46.04
CA PRO A 195 -20.64 109.16 46.75
C PRO A 195 -20.23 110.66 47.07
N TYR A 196 -20.91 111.55 47.85
CA TYR A 196 -22.32 111.99 48.15
C TYR A 196 -22.34 113.23 49.12
N THR A 197 -23.30 114.19 49.03
CA THR A 197 -23.49 115.47 49.83
C THR A 197 -24.92 116.06 49.63
N ASP A 198 -25.52 117.05 50.33
CA ASP A 198 -25.40 117.71 51.68
C ASP A 198 -26.65 118.65 51.97
N PRO A 199 -27.18 118.86 53.20
CA PRO A 199 -28.49 119.52 53.41
C PRO A 199 -28.65 121.05 53.34
N LEU A 200 -27.60 121.88 53.45
CA LEU A 200 -27.80 123.31 53.12
C LEU A 200 -27.71 123.53 51.61
N LEU A 201 -26.90 122.70 50.94
CA LEU A 201 -26.92 122.58 49.49
C LEU A 201 -28.32 122.15 49.03
N GLU A 202 -28.96 121.15 49.65
CA GLU A 202 -30.31 120.67 49.29
C GLU A 202 -31.35 121.79 49.06
N ARG A 203 -31.32 122.92 49.80
CA ARG A 203 -32.31 124.00 49.61
C ARG A 203 -31.95 125.00 48.49
N GLU A 204 -30.66 125.26 48.27
CA GLU A 204 -30.22 126.00 47.08
C GLU A 204 -30.37 125.13 45.83
N GLU A 205 -30.10 123.82 45.97
CA GLU A 205 -30.33 122.78 44.99
C GLU A 205 -31.83 122.59 44.71
N GLU A 206 -32.75 122.66 45.69
CA GLU A 206 -34.21 122.68 45.44
C GLU A 206 -34.61 123.85 44.52
N LEU A 207 -34.01 125.03 44.72
CA LEU A 207 -34.28 126.21 43.88
C LEU A 207 -33.60 126.10 42.50
N LEU A 208 -32.38 125.58 42.43
CA LEU A 208 -31.71 125.27 41.16
C LEU A 208 -32.38 124.11 40.42
N GLN A 209 -32.96 123.13 41.10
CA GLN A 209 -33.77 122.06 40.54
C GLN A 209 -35.13 122.60 40.08
N ALA A 210 -35.75 123.54 40.80
CA ALA A 210 -36.96 124.22 40.34
C ALA A 210 -36.67 125.07 39.09
N GLN A 211 -35.61 125.87 39.09
CA GLN A 211 -35.17 126.66 37.94
C GLN A 211 -34.78 125.74 36.76
N ALA A 212 -33.97 124.72 37.00
CA ALA A 212 -33.55 123.76 35.96
C ALA A 212 -34.69 122.85 35.49
N THR A 213 -35.73 122.58 36.29
CA THR A 213 -36.94 121.89 35.80
C THR A 213 -37.82 122.83 34.99
N ILE A 214 -37.91 124.12 35.31
CA ILE A 214 -38.54 125.12 34.44
C ILE A 214 -37.77 125.24 33.12
N ASP A 215 -36.45 125.39 33.15
CA ASP A 215 -35.61 125.51 31.95
C ASP A 215 -35.61 124.21 31.13
N LYS A 216 -35.61 123.03 31.78
CA LYS A 216 -35.75 121.72 31.14
C LYS A 216 -37.16 121.51 30.58
N LEU A 217 -38.21 122.02 31.22
CA LEU A 217 -39.58 121.99 30.69
C LEU A 217 -39.68 122.91 29.47
N GLN A 218 -39.17 124.14 29.53
CA GLN A 218 -39.13 125.05 28.38
C GLN A 218 -38.28 124.47 27.23
N ALA A 219 -37.12 123.88 27.51
CA ALA A 219 -36.30 123.19 26.52
C ALA A 219 -37.03 121.96 25.93
N SER A 220 -37.75 121.19 26.74
CA SER A 220 -38.56 120.06 26.27
C SER A 220 -39.77 120.52 25.45
N GLN A 221 -40.37 121.66 25.77
CA GLN A 221 -41.48 122.27 25.04
C GLN A 221 -41.01 122.83 23.69
N ALA A 222 -39.83 123.47 23.66
CA ALA A 222 -39.19 123.91 22.43
C ALA A 222 -38.73 122.72 21.57
N ALA A 223 -38.23 121.63 22.18
CA ALA A 223 -37.89 120.40 21.47
C ALA A 223 -39.15 119.72 20.89
N ALA A 224 -40.23 119.59 21.66
CA ALA A 224 -41.51 119.06 21.19
C ALA A 224 -42.13 119.93 20.08
N GLN A 225 -41.97 121.25 20.14
CA GLN A 225 -42.39 122.16 19.06
C GLN A 225 -41.55 121.96 17.78
N ARG A 226 -40.23 121.73 17.89
CA ARG A 226 -39.37 121.37 16.74
C ARG A 226 -39.78 120.02 16.16
N GLN A 227 -39.95 118.99 16.99
CA GLN A 227 -40.44 117.67 16.56
C GLN A 227 -41.83 117.76 15.89
N LEU A 228 -42.74 118.60 16.39
CA LEU A 228 -44.03 118.86 15.75
C LEU A 228 -43.94 119.70 14.46
N HIS A 229 -42.79 120.29 14.14
CA HIS A 229 -42.52 120.94 12.86
C HIS A 229 -41.84 119.96 11.89
N GLU A 230 -40.83 119.22 12.37
CA GLU A 230 -40.17 118.12 11.66
C GLU A 230 -41.19 117.06 11.20
N LEU A 231 -42.04 116.55 12.09
CA LEU A 231 -43.10 115.59 11.75
C LEU A 231 -44.15 116.14 10.78
N ARG A 232 -44.33 117.47 10.68
CA ARG A 232 -45.19 118.08 9.67
C ARG A 232 -44.48 118.14 8.31
N GLN A 233 -43.22 118.56 8.29
CA GLN A 233 -42.40 118.57 7.07
C GLN A 233 -42.16 117.16 6.53
N ASP A 234 -41.95 116.17 7.40
CA ASP A 234 -41.81 114.77 7.00
C ASP A 234 -43.14 114.19 6.53
N LYS A 235 -44.28 114.55 7.12
CA LYS A 235 -45.59 114.21 6.55
C LYS A 235 -45.77 114.80 5.16
N GLU A 236 -45.40 116.06 4.96
CA GLU A 236 -45.48 116.77 3.68
C GLU A 236 -44.61 116.08 2.62
N ARG A 237 -43.34 115.81 2.92
CA ARG A 237 -42.42 114.99 2.10
C ARG A 237 -42.97 113.60 1.79
N LEU A 238 -43.58 112.92 2.77
CA LEU A 238 -44.16 111.59 2.57
C LEU A 238 -45.36 111.66 1.62
N GLN A 239 -46.17 112.72 1.72
CA GLN A 239 -47.32 112.92 0.85
C GLN A 239 -46.90 113.29 -0.57
N GLU A 240 -45.91 114.17 -0.74
CA GLU A 240 -45.23 114.42 -2.04
C GLU A 240 -44.69 113.11 -2.64
N ALA A 241 -44.02 112.27 -1.84
CA ALA A 241 -43.50 110.98 -2.29
C ALA A 241 -44.62 109.99 -2.67
N PHE A 242 -45.74 109.95 -1.93
CA PHE A 242 -46.89 109.12 -2.30
C PHE A 242 -47.57 109.60 -3.59
N ASP A 243 -47.73 110.91 -3.78
CA ASP A 243 -48.30 111.45 -5.03
C ASP A 243 -47.33 111.25 -6.21
N ALA A 244 -46.02 111.34 -5.99
CA ALA A 244 -45.01 110.96 -6.97
C ALA A 244 -45.11 109.47 -7.35
N TYR A 245 -45.10 108.55 -6.39
CA TYR A 245 -45.28 107.11 -6.63
C TYR A 245 -46.61 106.80 -7.33
N ARG A 246 -47.69 107.50 -6.98
CA ARG A 246 -49.00 107.35 -7.62
C ARG A 246 -48.96 107.79 -9.09
N SER A 247 -48.34 108.93 -9.39
CA SER A 247 -48.14 109.39 -10.77
C SER A 247 -47.27 108.42 -11.58
N ASP A 248 -46.23 107.85 -10.97
CA ASP A 248 -45.32 106.90 -11.58
C ASP A 248 -46.00 105.53 -11.84
N ILE A 249 -46.91 105.11 -10.96
CA ILE A 249 -47.80 103.95 -11.17
C ILE A 249 -48.82 104.22 -12.28
N ASP A 250 -49.46 105.39 -12.34
CA ASP A 250 -50.40 105.74 -13.44
C ASP A 250 -49.68 105.82 -14.80
N VAL A 251 -48.44 106.34 -14.84
CA VAL A 251 -47.61 106.41 -16.05
C VAL A 251 -47.10 105.02 -16.47
N LYS A 252 -46.70 104.17 -15.53
CA LYS A 252 -46.25 102.79 -15.82
C LYS A 252 -47.42 101.88 -16.19
N GLY A 253 -48.56 101.98 -15.51
CA GLY A 253 -49.79 101.23 -15.78
C GLY A 253 -50.39 101.54 -17.15
N ARG A 254 -50.22 102.77 -17.67
CA ARG A 254 -50.60 103.14 -19.04
C ARG A 254 -49.59 102.68 -20.11
N LYS A 255 -48.38 102.25 -19.74
CA LYS A 255 -47.43 101.64 -20.69
C LYS A 255 -47.72 100.15 -20.83
N SER A 256 -48.45 99.81 -21.90
CA SER A 256 -48.69 98.45 -22.39
C SER A 256 -47.41 97.77 -22.90
N GLY A 257 -46.43 97.54 -22.00
CA GLY A 257 -45.17 96.84 -22.27
C GLY A 257 -44.87 95.71 -21.27
N GLY A 258 -45.59 95.64 -20.15
CA GLY A 258 -45.48 94.52 -19.21
C GLY A 258 -45.90 93.18 -19.82
N ASP A 259 -46.89 93.19 -20.71
CA ASP A 259 -47.44 92.00 -21.38
C ASP A 259 -46.40 91.32 -22.30
N ASP A 260 -45.58 92.08 -23.02
CA ASP A 260 -44.50 91.51 -23.85
C ASP A 260 -43.28 91.07 -23.04
N ALA A 261 -42.99 91.71 -21.91
CA ALA A 261 -41.98 91.22 -20.96
C ALA A 261 -42.44 89.92 -20.30
N PHE A 262 -43.71 89.84 -19.90
CA PHE A 262 -44.33 88.65 -19.34
C PHE A 262 -44.35 87.49 -20.35
N LYS A 263 -44.73 87.72 -21.62
CA LYS A 263 -44.66 86.69 -22.68
C LYS A 263 -43.24 86.20 -22.96
N LYS A 264 -42.21 87.03 -22.78
CA LYS A 264 -40.80 86.59 -22.90
C LYS A 264 -40.39 85.71 -21.72
N LEU A 265 -40.73 86.11 -20.49
CA LEU A 265 -40.49 85.28 -19.29
C LEU A 265 -41.28 83.97 -19.32
N GLN A 266 -42.53 83.98 -19.80
CA GLN A 266 -43.35 82.80 -20.01
C GLN A 266 -42.67 81.83 -20.98
N ARG A 267 -42.27 82.30 -22.18
CA ARG A 267 -41.53 81.48 -23.16
C ARG A 267 -40.19 80.99 -22.62
N GLN A 268 -39.50 81.76 -21.79
CA GLN A 268 -38.29 81.31 -21.13
C GLN A 268 -38.60 80.19 -20.12
N ALA A 269 -39.58 80.36 -19.25
CA ALA A 269 -39.98 79.32 -18.28
C ALA A 269 -40.52 78.04 -18.96
N ASP A 270 -41.16 78.17 -20.12
CA ASP A 270 -41.64 77.03 -20.92
C ASP A 270 -40.47 76.33 -21.67
N ASN A 271 -39.44 77.07 -22.11
CA ASN A 271 -38.19 76.50 -22.62
C ASN A 271 -37.37 75.82 -21.50
N ASP A 272 -37.25 76.46 -20.34
CA ASP A 272 -36.52 75.96 -19.18
C ASP A 272 -37.18 74.68 -18.65
N ARG A 273 -38.52 74.61 -18.68
CA ARG A 273 -39.28 73.36 -18.47
C ARG A 273 -38.92 72.28 -19.47
N ALA A 274 -39.02 72.56 -20.77
CA ALA A 274 -38.71 71.57 -21.81
C ALA A 274 -37.25 71.06 -21.72
N TYR A 275 -36.33 71.90 -21.23
CA TYR A 275 -34.95 71.51 -20.96
C TYR A 275 -34.81 70.66 -19.68
N ILE A 276 -35.58 70.96 -18.62
CA ILE A 276 -35.68 70.10 -17.43
C ILE A 276 -36.29 68.74 -17.79
N ASP A 277 -37.37 68.70 -18.57
CA ASP A 277 -38.03 67.47 -19.04
C ASP A 277 -37.05 66.58 -19.85
N ASP A 278 -36.22 67.18 -20.70
CA ASP A 278 -35.17 66.46 -21.44
C ASP A 278 -34.03 65.98 -20.52
N LEU A 279 -33.57 66.79 -19.57
CA LEU A 279 -32.58 66.37 -18.57
C LEU A 279 -33.11 65.25 -17.67
N GLU A 280 -34.37 65.28 -17.26
CA GLU A 280 -35.01 64.21 -16.48
C GLU A 280 -35.17 62.93 -17.33
N SER A 281 -35.53 63.06 -18.61
CA SER A 281 -35.55 61.95 -19.58
C SER A 281 -34.16 61.32 -19.77
N GLN A 282 -33.12 62.14 -19.95
CA GLN A 282 -31.73 61.69 -20.05
C GLN A 282 -31.28 60.99 -18.75
N MET A 283 -31.56 61.57 -17.59
CA MET A 283 -31.28 60.97 -16.28
C MET A 283 -32.02 59.64 -16.07
N GLN A 284 -33.28 59.54 -16.49
CA GLN A 284 -34.06 58.31 -16.35
C GLN A 284 -33.60 57.22 -17.33
N SER A 285 -33.21 57.59 -18.56
CA SER A 285 -32.59 56.64 -19.50
C SER A 285 -31.23 56.14 -18.98
N SER A 286 -30.39 57.03 -18.42
CA SER A 286 -29.12 56.68 -17.78
C SER A 286 -29.31 55.75 -16.57
N ARG A 287 -30.32 55.99 -15.72
CA ARG A 287 -30.69 55.05 -14.65
C ARG A 287 -31.12 53.69 -15.19
N SER A 288 -31.94 53.66 -16.24
CA SER A 288 -32.39 52.39 -16.84
C SER A 288 -31.25 51.57 -17.46
N THR A 289 -30.23 52.22 -18.03
CA THR A 289 -29.02 51.52 -18.50
C THR A 289 -28.15 51.06 -17.33
N MET A 290 -28.00 51.88 -16.29
CA MET A 290 -27.30 51.49 -15.05
C MET A 290 -27.94 50.26 -14.39
N GLU A 291 -29.26 50.24 -14.17
CA GLU A 291 -30.00 49.06 -13.70
C GLU A 291 -29.78 47.82 -14.60
N SER A 292 -29.68 48.03 -15.92
CA SER A 292 -29.45 46.93 -16.87
C SER A 292 -28.03 46.34 -16.76
N TYR A 293 -27.03 47.19 -16.47
CA TYR A 293 -25.66 46.76 -16.22
C TYR A 293 -25.51 46.12 -14.83
N GLU A 294 -26.18 46.64 -13.81
CA GLU A 294 -26.21 46.03 -12.47
C GLU A 294 -26.79 44.60 -12.53
N ARG A 295 -27.92 44.40 -13.21
CA ARG A 295 -28.51 43.05 -13.42
C ARG A 295 -27.59 42.13 -14.24
N GLN A 296 -26.82 42.66 -15.20
CA GLN A 296 -25.80 41.86 -15.90
C GLN A 296 -24.64 41.49 -14.97
N ILE A 297 -24.17 42.40 -14.13
CA ILE A 297 -23.11 42.16 -13.14
C ILE A 297 -23.55 41.13 -12.10
N GLU A 298 -24.78 41.23 -11.59
CA GLU A 298 -25.36 40.22 -10.69
C GLU A 298 -25.43 38.84 -11.36
N LYS A 299 -25.88 38.78 -12.62
CA LYS A 299 -25.88 37.52 -13.37
C LYS A 299 -24.47 36.95 -13.56
N PHE A 300 -23.51 37.76 -13.98
CA PHE A 300 -22.12 37.31 -14.13
C PHE A 300 -21.47 36.89 -12.80
N LYS A 301 -21.85 37.49 -11.67
CA LYS A 301 -21.46 37.00 -10.33
C LYS A 301 -22.05 35.61 -10.06
N ALA A 302 -23.35 35.41 -10.27
CA ALA A 302 -24.01 34.12 -10.07
C ALA A 302 -23.47 33.03 -11.01
N ASP A 303 -23.25 33.34 -12.29
CA ASP A 303 -22.64 32.44 -13.27
C ASP A 303 -21.18 32.09 -12.88
N ASN A 304 -20.43 33.03 -12.27
CA ASN A 304 -19.08 32.79 -11.75
C ASN A 304 -19.07 31.97 -10.45
N GLU A 305 -20.00 32.19 -9.53
CA GLU A 305 -20.17 31.37 -8.32
C GLU A 305 -20.57 29.93 -8.67
N ALA A 306 -21.45 29.73 -9.65
CA ALA A 306 -21.78 28.41 -10.17
C ALA A 306 -20.56 27.78 -10.86
N SER A 307 -19.79 28.55 -11.64
CA SER A 307 -18.55 28.08 -12.26
C SER A 307 -17.47 27.72 -11.24
N GLN A 308 -17.43 28.37 -10.07
CA GLN A 308 -16.50 28.01 -9.00
C GLN A 308 -16.93 26.72 -8.31
N LYS A 309 -18.21 26.59 -7.92
CA LYS A 309 -18.76 25.34 -7.35
C LYS A 309 -18.48 24.13 -8.26
N LEU A 310 -18.69 24.27 -9.57
CA LEU A 310 -18.37 23.22 -10.55
C LEU A 310 -16.87 22.89 -10.64
N ARG A 311 -15.95 23.82 -10.32
CA ARG A 311 -14.51 23.53 -10.22
C ARG A 311 -14.19 22.79 -8.92
N ASP A 312 -14.81 23.20 -7.82
CA ASP A 312 -14.66 22.58 -6.51
C ASP A 312 -15.18 21.13 -6.54
N ASP A 313 -16.36 20.91 -7.12
CA ASP A 313 -16.94 19.58 -7.40
C ASP A 313 -16.03 18.73 -8.30
N LEU A 314 -15.46 19.31 -9.36
CA LEU A 314 -14.50 18.62 -10.24
C LEU A 314 -13.15 18.33 -9.57
N GLN A 315 -12.79 19.05 -8.50
CA GLN A 315 -11.60 18.76 -7.70
C GLN A 315 -11.90 17.64 -6.70
N MET A 316 -13.07 17.65 -6.05
CA MET A 316 -13.54 16.54 -5.21
C MET A 316 -13.61 15.22 -6.00
N LEU A 317 -14.27 15.23 -7.17
CA LEU A 317 -14.40 14.04 -8.02
C LEU A 317 -13.06 13.52 -8.56
N LYS A 318 -12.00 14.35 -8.62
CA LYS A 318 -10.64 13.89 -8.91
C LYS A 318 -10.01 13.19 -7.71
N ALA A 319 -10.09 13.80 -6.52
CA ALA A 319 -9.59 13.20 -5.29
C ALA A 319 -10.27 11.84 -5.00
N ASP A 320 -11.59 11.74 -5.18
CA ASP A 320 -12.35 10.49 -5.06
C ASP A 320 -11.87 9.43 -6.07
N ASN A 321 -11.59 9.82 -7.31
CA ASN A 321 -11.09 8.91 -8.35
C ASN A 321 -9.64 8.47 -8.08
N GLU A 322 -8.81 9.33 -7.49
CA GLU A 322 -7.45 9.02 -7.06
C GLU A 322 -7.45 8.06 -5.86
N ASP A 323 -8.31 8.26 -4.86
CA ASP A 323 -8.54 7.34 -3.74
C ASP A 323 -9.11 6.00 -4.22
N LEU A 324 -10.09 5.99 -5.13
CA LEU A 324 -10.56 4.76 -5.79
C LEU A 324 -9.44 4.07 -6.55
N GLY A 325 -8.56 4.82 -7.22
CA GLY A 325 -7.35 4.29 -7.87
C GLY A 325 -6.36 3.66 -6.88
N GLN A 326 -6.16 4.25 -5.70
CA GLN A 326 -5.36 3.67 -4.62
C GLN A 326 -6.02 2.40 -4.07
N LYS A 327 -7.35 2.41 -3.84
CA LYS A 327 -8.14 1.25 -3.40
C LYS A 327 -8.12 0.10 -4.42
N VAL A 328 -8.10 0.39 -5.72
CA VAL A 328 -7.90 -0.62 -6.78
C VAL A 328 -6.48 -1.21 -6.70
N LYS A 329 -5.43 -0.39 -6.62
CA LYS A 329 -4.04 -0.86 -6.45
C LYS A 329 -3.87 -1.72 -5.18
N ALA A 330 -4.50 -1.33 -4.07
CA ALA A 330 -4.52 -2.12 -2.83
C ALA A 330 -5.23 -3.47 -3.02
N ASN A 331 -6.40 -3.49 -3.66
CA ASN A 331 -7.12 -4.74 -3.98
C ASN A 331 -6.33 -5.65 -4.94
N GLU A 332 -5.61 -5.10 -5.93
CA GLU A 332 -4.71 -5.89 -6.76
C GLU A 332 -3.57 -6.52 -5.96
N ASN A 333 -2.97 -5.78 -5.02
CA ASN A 333 -1.89 -6.29 -4.17
C ASN A 333 -2.39 -7.36 -3.20
N LEU A 334 -3.59 -7.20 -2.63
CA LEU A 334 -4.26 -8.24 -1.86
C LEU A 334 -4.58 -9.46 -2.72
N LYS A 335 -5.07 -9.29 -3.96
CA LYS A 335 -5.33 -10.38 -4.90
C LYS A 335 -4.06 -11.14 -5.28
N LYS A 336 -2.95 -10.42 -5.56
CA LYS A 336 -1.61 -11.02 -5.77
C LYS A 336 -1.17 -11.80 -4.53
N LYS A 337 -1.35 -11.24 -3.33
CA LYS A 337 -1.01 -11.93 -2.07
C LYS A 337 -1.85 -13.19 -1.86
N ILE A 338 -3.17 -13.14 -2.09
CA ILE A 338 -4.07 -14.31 -2.04
C ILE A 338 -3.62 -15.38 -3.03
N GLN A 339 -3.26 -15.01 -4.27
CA GLN A 339 -2.74 -15.96 -5.25
C GLN A 339 -1.44 -16.64 -4.76
N THR A 340 -0.47 -15.87 -4.24
CA THR A 340 0.78 -16.48 -3.70
C THR A 340 0.52 -17.40 -2.50
N LEU A 341 -0.50 -17.10 -1.67
CA LEU A 341 -0.91 -17.97 -0.57
C LEU A 341 -1.57 -19.26 -1.09
N GLN A 342 -2.45 -19.17 -2.08
CA GLN A 342 -3.07 -20.36 -2.72
C GLN A 342 -2.04 -21.23 -3.46
N GLU A 343 -0.99 -20.64 -4.02
CA GLU A 343 0.15 -21.37 -4.60
C GLU A 343 0.98 -22.06 -3.51
N GLN A 344 1.23 -21.38 -2.38
CA GLN A 344 1.88 -21.99 -1.21
C GLN A 344 1.02 -23.08 -0.56
N GLU A 345 -0.30 -22.95 -0.51
CA GLU A 345 -1.23 -23.98 -0.02
C GLU A 345 -1.21 -25.22 -0.91
N LYS A 346 -1.19 -25.05 -2.24
CA LYS A 346 -1.04 -26.17 -3.19
C LYS A 346 0.30 -26.88 -3.04
N MET A 347 1.40 -26.15 -2.89
CA MET A 347 2.72 -26.75 -2.63
C MET A 347 2.77 -27.46 -1.28
N ASN A 348 2.11 -26.94 -0.24
CA ASN A 348 1.98 -27.63 1.04
C ASN A 348 1.10 -28.89 0.95
N ALA A 349 0.08 -28.89 0.07
CA ALA A 349 -0.73 -30.07 -0.19
C ALA A 349 0.06 -31.16 -0.94
N SER A 350 0.81 -30.81 -1.99
CA SER A 350 1.66 -31.77 -2.70
C SER A 350 2.79 -32.31 -1.83
N LEU A 351 3.44 -31.49 -1.00
CA LEU A 351 4.44 -31.94 -0.04
C LEU A 351 3.86 -32.90 1.03
N LYS A 352 2.61 -32.70 1.45
CA LYS A 352 1.90 -33.64 2.33
C LYS A 352 1.58 -34.97 1.63
N GLU A 353 1.22 -34.93 0.35
CA GLU A 353 1.01 -36.14 -0.45
C GLU A 353 2.32 -36.89 -0.70
N GLU A 354 3.40 -36.19 -1.05
CA GLU A 354 4.75 -36.76 -1.18
C GLU A 354 5.21 -37.42 0.13
N LEU A 355 5.08 -36.73 1.27
CA LEU A 355 5.40 -37.27 2.60
C LEU A 355 4.56 -38.51 2.91
N LYS A 356 3.25 -38.49 2.61
CA LYS A 356 2.41 -39.69 2.74
C LYS A 356 2.94 -40.84 1.88
N THR A 357 3.23 -40.62 0.60
CA THR A 357 3.76 -41.71 -0.26
C THR A 357 5.15 -42.20 0.18
N ALA A 358 5.94 -41.36 0.86
CA ALA A 358 7.20 -41.78 1.48
C ALA A 358 6.95 -42.67 2.71
N ASN A 359 5.98 -42.33 3.56
CA ASN A 359 5.56 -43.18 4.68
C ASN A 359 4.95 -44.51 4.20
N ASP A 360 4.05 -44.48 3.21
CA ASP A 360 3.45 -45.68 2.61
C ASP A 360 4.55 -46.64 2.08
N ARG A 361 5.64 -46.10 1.51
CA ARG A 361 6.83 -46.87 1.07
C ARG A 361 7.67 -47.38 2.24
N LEU A 362 7.82 -46.63 3.33
CA LEU A 362 8.54 -47.07 4.52
C LEU A 362 7.81 -48.23 5.22
N GLU A 363 6.49 -48.14 5.37
CA GLU A 363 5.66 -49.23 5.87
C GLU A 363 5.81 -50.50 5.02
N GLU A 364 5.78 -50.38 3.68
CA GLU A 364 5.93 -51.53 2.79
C GLU A 364 7.34 -52.13 2.87
N LEU A 365 8.39 -51.31 3.01
CA LEU A 365 9.75 -51.78 3.28
C LEU A 365 9.86 -52.52 4.62
N ASP A 366 9.17 -52.08 5.66
CA ASP A 366 9.18 -52.76 6.97
C ASP A 366 8.35 -54.05 6.96
N ARG A 367 7.22 -54.10 6.23
CA ARG A 367 6.50 -55.35 5.94
C ARG A 367 7.39 -56.34 5.19
N LEU A 368 8.14 -55.89 4.18
CA LEU A 368 9.08 -56.73 3.43
C LEU A 368 10.24 -57.24 4.31
N LYS A 369 10.77 -56.42 5.23
CA LYS A 369 11.77 -56.88 6.24
C LYS A 369 11.20 -57.97 7.17
N LEU A 370 9.95 -57.82 7.63
CA LEU A 370 9.30 -58.83 8.46
C LEU A 370 9.09 -60.15 7.71
N VAL A 371 8.69 -60.08 6.43
CA VAL A 371 8.59 -61.26 5.56
C VAL A 371 9.98 -61.88 5.32
N GLN A 372 11.01 -61.09 5.03
CA GLN A 372 12.39 -61.58 4.92
C GLN A 372 12.85 -62.32 6.19
N ALA A 373 12.65 -61.73 7.37
CA ALA A 373 13.03 -62.34 8.64
C ALA A 373 12.30 -63.67 8.92
N SER A 374 11.02 -63.77 8.54
CA SER A 374 10.27 -65.03 8.64
C SER A 374 10.80 -66.11 7.68
N LEU A 375 11.13 -65.75 6.44
CA LEU A 375 11.75 -66.65 5.46
C LEU A 375 13.16 -67.08 5.86
N GLU A 376 13.97 -66.19 6.44
CA GLU A 376 15.28 -66.52 7.00
C GLU A 376 15.15 -67.51 8.17
N LYS A 377 14.17 -67.32 9.06
CA LYS A 377 13.84 -68.29 10.13
C LYS A 377 13.42 -69.64 9.57
N GLU A 378 12.54 -69.69 8.57
CA GLU A 378 12.18 -70.94 7.88
C GLU A 378 13.40 -71.60 7.21
N ILE A 379 14.31 -70.83 6.61
CA ILE A 379 15.53 -71.35 6.00
C ILE A 379 16.47 -71.96 7.06
N ILE A 380 16.58 -71.35 8.25
CA ILE A 380 17.35 -71.88 9.38
C ILE A 380 16.72 -73.18 9.89
N GLU A 381 15.39 -73.23 10.06
CA GLU A 381 14.66 -74.42 10.51
C GLU A 381 14.77 -75.57 9.50
N LYS A 382 14.60 -75.29 8.20
CA LYS A 382 14.77 -76.27 7.11
C LYS A 382 16.21 -76.79 7.02
N LYS A 383 17.22 -75.92 7.19
CA LYS A 383 18.64 -76.34 7.28
C LYS A 383 18.91 -77.21 8.52
N GLY A 384 18.26 -76.93 9.65
CA GLY A 384 18.32 -77.75 10.86
C GLY A 384 17.71 -79.14 10.63
N LEU A 385 16.54 -79.21 10.00
CA LEU A 385 15.88 -80.47 9.64
C LEU A 385 16.74 -81.31 8.68
N ILE A 386 17.31 -80.69 7.64
CA ILE A 386 18.23 -81.36 6.70
C ILE A 386 19.43 -81.95 7.45
N ARG A 387 20.09 -81.20 8.34
CA ARG A 387 21.22 -81.71 9.14
C ARG A 387 20.83 -82.90 10.03
N ASN A 388 19.63 -82.88 10.61
CA ASN A 388 19.12 -84.01 11.40
C ASN A 388 18.83 -85.24 10.53
N GLN A 389 18.32 -85.04 9.31
CA GLN A 389 18.12 -86.12 8.34
C GLN A 389 19.46 -86.68 7.84
N GLU A 390 20.46 -85.84 7.56
CA GLU A 390 21.83 -86.24 7.24
C GLU A 390 22.45 -87.07 8.36
N TYR A 391 22.25 -86.68 9.63
CA TYR A 391 22.70 -87.46 10.79
C TYR A 391 22.03 -88.84 10.85
N GLN A 392 20.69 -88.89 10.75
CA GLN A 392 19.94 -90.16 10.73
C GLN A 392 20.32 -91.06 9.55
N ILE A 393 20.56 -90.49 8.35
CA ILE A 393 21.04 -91.25 7.19
C ILE A 393 22.44 -91.83 7.46
N ASN A 394 23.31 -91.10 8.15
CA ASN A 394 24.63 -91.60 8.55
C ASN A 394 24.52 -92.72 9.59
N GLU A 395 23.67 -92.58 10.62
CA GLU A 395 23.42 -93.65 11.63
C GLU A 395 22.78 -94.89 11.00
N LEU A 396 21.81 -94.74 10.11
CA LEU A 396 21.23 -95.85 9.35
C LEU A 396 22.26 -96.48 8.42
N THR A 397 23.18 -95.70 7.86
CA THR A 397 24.28 -96.22 7.02
C THR A 397 25.34 -96.96 7.83
N THR A 398 25.68 -96.52 9.05
CA THR A 398 26.62 -97.24 9.91
C THR A 398 25.99 -98.51 10.48
N THR A 399 24.76 -98.46 11.00
CA THR A 399 24.04 -99.65 11.49
C THR A 399 23.81 -100.68 10.38
N ARG A 400 23.43 -100.26 9.16
CA ARG A 400 23.32 -101.16 8.00
C ARG A 400 24.66 -101.82 7.66
N LYS A 401 25.79 -101.09 7.73
CA LYS A 401 27.14 -101.67 7.51
C LYS A 401 27.52 -102.71 8.57
N HIS A 402 27.12 -102.53 9.83
CA HIS A 402 27.32 -103.54 10.87
C HIS A 402 26.46 -104.78 10.61
N ALA A 403 25.17 -104.60 10.31
CA ALA A 403 24.28 -105.72 9.96
C ALA A 403 24.74 -106.47 8.69
N GLU A 404 25.26 -105.78 7.67
CA GLU A 404 25.91 -106.40 6.50
C GLU A 404 27.15 -107.21 6.88
N TYR A 405 27.97 -106.73 7.83
CA TYR A 405 29.15 -107.43 8.31
C TYR A 405 28.75 -108.68 9.12
N ASP A 406 27.83 -108.55 10.06
CA ASP A 406 27.34 -109.67 10.88
C ASP A 406 26.66 -110.73 10.00
N SER A 407 25.89 -110.33 8.98
CA SER A 407 25.32 -111.24 7.99
C SER A 407 26.39 -111.98 7.19
N ARG A 408 27.49 -111.32 6.79
CA ARG A 408 28.62 -111.98 6.12
C ARG A 408 29.36 -112.94 7.05
N MET A 409 29.56 -112.57 8.32
CA MET A 409 30.18 -113.41 9.33
C MET A 409 29.32 -114.63 9.69
N LEU A 410 27.99 -114.49 9.71
CA LEU A 410 27.05 -115.61 9.87
C LEU A 410 27.02 -116.51 8.64
N MET A 411 27.04 -115.94 7.43
CA MET A 411 27.15 -116.71 6.18
C MET A 411 28.45 -117.53 6.16
N GLN A 412 29.60 -116.91 6.45
CA GLN A 412 30.89 -117.60 6.54
C GLN A 412 30.90 -118.71 7.60
N LYS A 413 30.26 -118.50 8.77
CA LYS A 413 30.10 -119.54 9.80
C LYS A 413 29.19 -120.67 9.33
N LEU A 414 28.13 -120.37 8.59
CA LEU A 414 27.17 -121.33 8.06
C LEU A 414 27.82 -122.17 6.95
N ASP A 415 28.58 -121.57 6.05
CA ASP A 415 29.32 -122.28 5.01
C ASP A 415 30.47 -123.10 5.62
N ALA A 416 31.21 -122.59 6.60
CA ALA A 416 32.19 -123.39 7.35
C ALA A 416 31.54 -124.52 8.18
N ALA A 417 30.25 -124.42 8.52
CA ALA A 417 29.48 -125.50 9.13
C ALA A 417 28.96 -126.51 8.09
N ARG A 418 28.61 -126.06 6.88
CA ARG A 418 28.34 -126.93 5.72
C ARG A 418 29.55 -127.75 5.35
N GLU A 419 30.72 -127.12 5.15
CA GLU A 419 31.95 -127.85 4.85
C GLU A 419 32.35 -128.84 5.96
N ARG A 420 31.94 -128.61 7.22
CA ARG A 420 32.13 -129.59 8.30
C ARG A 420 31.15 -130.73 8.16
N ALA A 421 29.87 -130.45 7.99
CA ALA A 421 28.85 -131.47 7.74
C ALA A 421 29.13 -132.28 6.46
N GLU A 422 29.75 -131.68 5.43
CA GLU A 422 30.21 -132.34 4.21
C GLU A 422 31.40 -133.26 4.51
N ARG A 423 32.45 -132.81 5.22
CA ARG A 423 33.55 -133.69 5.66
C ARG A 423 33.10 -134.80 6.62
N ASP A 424 32.14 -134.51 7.50
CA ASP A 424 31.54 -135.48 8.41
C ASP A 424 30.66 -136.47 7.64
N HIS A 425 30.00 -136.03 6.55
CA HIS A 425 29.23 -136.88 5.65
C HIS A 425 30.14 -137.77 4.79
N GLU A 426 31.20 -137.21 4.20
CA GLU A 426 32.28 -137.95 3.52
C GLU A 426 32.85 -139.01 4.47
N ALA A 427 33.24 -138.63 5.70
CA ALA A 427 33.75 -139.56 6.71
C ALA A 427 32.72 -140.62 7.13
N LEU A 428 31.42 -140.29 7.16
CA LEU A 428 30.34 -141.25 7.40
C LEU A 428 30.12 -142.19 6.21
N GLU A 429 30.31 -141.76 4.96
CA GLU A 429 30.28 -142.62 3.78
C GLU A 429 31.53 -143.51 3.71
N ASP A 430 32.68 -142.99 4.10
CA ASP A 430 33.95 -143.70 4.22
C ASP A 430 33.85 -144.79 5.32
N LEU A 431 33.24 -144.47 6.47
CA LEU A 431 32.95 -145.43 7.55
C LEU A 431 31.85 -146.42 7.17
N ARG A 432 30.81 -146.02 6.45
CA ARG A 432 29.79 -146.94 5.90
C ARG A 432 30.40 -147.90 4.89
N SER A 433 31.30 -147.43 4.04
CA SER A 433 32.02 -148.26 3.07
C SER A 433 32.91 -149.28 3.77
N LYS A 434 33.70 -148.85 4.77
CA LYS A 434 34.53 -149.75 5.60
C LYS A 434 33.69 -150.73 6.42
N LEU A 435 32.51 -150.32 6.90
CA LEU A 435 31.58 -151.20 7.60
C LEU A 435 30.84 -152.15 6.63
N GLN A 436 30.71 -151.79 5.36
CA GLN A 436 30.17 -152.66 4.30
C GLN A 436 31.23 -153.67 3.81
N GLU A 437 32.50 -153.28 3.72
CA GLU A 437 33.63 -154.20 3.50
C GLU A 437 33.81 -155.16 4.69
N SER A 438 33.78 -154.64 5.92
CA SER A 438 33.88 -155.42 7.17
C SER A 438 32.67 -156.33 7.45
N ARG A 439 31.61 -156.29 6.62
CA ARG A 439 30.40 -157.11 6.75
C ARG A 439 30.41 -158.33 5.82
N LEU A 440 31.53 -158.62 5.17
CA LEU A 440 31.68 -159.73 4.21
C LEU A 440 32.30 -161.01 4.78
N ASP A 441 32.56 -161.08 6.09
CA ASP A 441 32.93 -162.30 6.84
C ASP A 441 32.05 -162.48 8.10
N ASP A 442 30.79 -162.89 7.87
CA ASP A 442 29.93 -163.84 8.63
C ASP A 442 29.88 -163.88 10.20
N PRO A 443 28.74 -164.21 10.84
CA PRO A 443 27.44 -163.53 10.78
C PRO A 443 26.77 -163.29 12.18
N ASP A 444 25.49 -162.89 12.16
CA ASP A 444 24.45 -162.98 13.21
C ASP A 444 24.38 -161.96 14.39
N ILE A 445 23.16 -161.96 14.99
CA ILE A 445 22.68 -161.38 16.26
C ILE A 445 22.24 -159.89 16.31
N ASP A 446 21.01 -159.66 15.81
CA ASP A 446 19.78 -159.30 16.59
C ASP A 446 19.51 -157.90 17.23
N ASP A 447 18.20 -157.68 17.45
CA ASP A 447 17.46 -156.87 18.44
C ASP A 447 17.56 -155.32 18.54
N ALA A 448 16.99 -154.65 17.53
CA ALA A 448 15.95 -153.61 17.68
C ALA A 448 16.22 -152.35 18.59
N PRO A 449 15.25 -151.73 19.33
CA PRO A 449 14.89 -150.32 19.08
C PRO A 449 14.94 -149.41 20.34
N THR A 450 14.20 -148.28 20.33
CA THR A 450 13.91 -147.36 21.48
C THR A 450 14.90 -146.18 21.61
N LYS A 451 14.54 -144.91 21.90
CA LYS A 451 13.32 -144.05 21.75
C LYS A 451 13.58 -142.78 22.61
N ARG A 452 13.05 -141.61 22.20
CA ARG A 452 12.60 -140.50 23.09
C ARG A 452 13.70 -139.79 23.92
N ASP A 453 13.47 -138.65 24.58
CA ASP A 453 12.60 -137.47 24.36
C ASP A 453 13.22 -136.30 25.20
N GLN A 454 12.66 -135.08 25.10
CA GLN A 454 12.40 -134.08 26.18
C GLN A 454 13.37 -133.93 27.39
N GLU A 455 13.59 -132.78 28.05
CA GLU A 455 13.14 -131.37 28.07
C GLU A 455 13.46 -130.88 29.52
N LEU A 456 13.35 -129.57 29.85
CA LEU A 456 13.41 -129.01 31.23
C LEU A 456 14.80 -129.10 31.95
N THR A 457 15.16 -128.37 33.03
CA THR A 457 14.82 -127.01 33.56
C THR A 457 15.93 -126.58 34.55
N ASP A 458 16.04 -125.27 34.81
CA ASP A 458 16.44 -124.58 36.06
C ASP A 458 17.46 -125.19 37.07
N ALA A 459 18.50 -124.40 37.39
CA ALA A 459 19.04 -124.31 38.77
C ALA A 459 19.82 -123.01 39.03
N GLU A 460 19.49 -122.36 40.16
CA GLU A 460 20.01 -121.09 40.67
C GLU A 460 21.49 -121.10 41.11
N SER A 461 22.11 -119.91 41.24
CA SER A 461 22.55 -119.41 42.56
C SER A 461 23.06 -117.96 42.55
N LYS A 462 22.91 -117.25 43.67
CA LYS A 462 23.37 -115.86 43.92
C LYS A 462 24.69 -115.87 44.73
N PRO A 463 25.38 -114.71 44.85
CA PRO A 463 25.25 -113.96 46.10
C PRO A 463 25.02 -112.45 45.94
N LYS A 464 24.53 -111.81 47.01
CA LYS A 464 24.41 -110.34 47.16
C LYS A 464 25.74 -109.69 47.58
N ALA A 465 25.89 -108.40 47.30
CA ALA A 465 26.74 -107.48 48.05
C ALA A 465 25.91 -106.27 48.56
N ALA A 466 26.48 -105.46 49.46
CA ALA A 466 25.77 -104.43 50.25
C ALA A 466 25.53 -103.08 49.52
N PRO A 467 24.54 -102.28 49.94
CA PRO A 467 24.29 -100.95 49.38
C PRO A 467 25.33 -99.92 49.85
N ALA A 468 25.68 -98.96 48.99
CA ALA A 468 26.56 -97.84 49.32
C ALA A 468 25.74 -96.56 49.63
N PRO A 469 26.10 -95.76 50.66
CA PRO A 469 25.38 -94.55 51.04
C PRO A 469 25.57 -93.36 50.06
N THR A 470 26.20 -93.60 48.91
CA THR A 470 26.55 -92.57 47.93
C THR A 470 25.43 -92.19 46.98
N ASP A 471 24.50 -93.12 46.68
CA ASP A 471 23.52 -92.90 45.60
C ASP A 471 22.30 -92.08 46.06
N GLU A 472 21.86 -92.21 47.31
CA GLU A 472 20.93 -91.24 47.91
C GLU A 472 21.54 -89.83 47.89
N SER A 473 22.83 -89.72 48.22
CA SER A 473 23.57 -88.44 48.17
C SER A 473 23.80 -87.90 46.76
N LYS A 474 23.58 -88.68 45.69
CA LYS A 474 23.50 -88.18 44.30
C LYS A 474 22.07 -87.75 43.98
N HIS A 475 21.11 -88.63 44.25
CA HIS A 475 19.68 -88.42 44.01
C HIS A 475 19.14 -87.15 44.71
N TRP A 476 19.60 -86.85 45.92
CA TRP A 476 19.26 -85.59 46.60
C TRP A 476 19.91 -84.36 45.96
N ARG A 477 21.12 -84.46 45.40
CA ARG A 477 21.76 -83.36 44.64
C ARG A 477 21.09 -83.13 43.28
N GLU A 478 20.71 -84.19 42.58
CA GLU A 478 19.95 -84.12 41.33
C GLU A 478 18.57 -83.49 41.56
N LYS A 479 17.89 -83.86 42.66
CA LYS A 479 16.67 -83.18 43.13
C LYS A 479 16.90 -81.71 43.46
N LEU A 480 17.99 -81.36 44.15
CA LEU A 480 18.31 -79.97 44.49
C LEU A 480 18.50 -79.14 43.21
N ALA A 481 19.34 -79.60 42.29
CA ALA A 481 19.59 -78.93 41.01
C ALA A 481 18.33 -78.82 40.13
N LEU A 482 17.42 -79.80 40.19
CA LEU A 482 16.12 -79.72 39.53
C LEU A 482 15.21 -78.66 40.16
N VAL A 483 15.20 -78.53 41.49
CA VAL A 483 14.44 -77.50 42.22
C VAL A 483 15.03 -76.11 42.00
N GLU A 484 16.36 -75.96 42.02
CA GLU A 484 17.07 -74.71 41.70
C GLU A 484 16.73 -74.25 40.27
N LYS A 485 16.76 -75.17 39.30
CA LYS A 485 16.36 -74.88 37.91
C LYS A 485 14.86 -74.57 37.77
N GLN A 486 13.99 -75.14 38.61
CA GLN A 486 12.57 -74.78 38.65
C GLN A 486 12.34 -73.41 39.29
N LEU A 487 13.15 -73.03 40.29
CA LEU A 487 13.13 -71.71 40.92
C LEU A 487 13.60 -70.63 39.94
N GLU A 488 14.74 -70.83 39.27
CA GLU A 488 15.25 -69.92 38.24
C GLU A 488 14.24 -69.74 37.09
N ALA A 489 13.61 -70.84 36.64
CA ALA A 489 12.55 -70.79 35.63
C ALA A 489 11.26 -70.11 36.14
N ALA A 490 11.00 -70.09 37.45
CA ALA A 490 9.91 -69.33 38.05
C ALA A 490 10.25 -67.84 38.14
N ASP A 491 11.46 -67.48 38.58
CA ASP A 491 11.94 -66.10 38.67
C ASP A 491 11.99 -65.41 37.31
N VAL A 492 12.43 -66.11 36.26
CA VAL A 492 12.39 -65.59 34.88
C VAL A 492 10.95 -65.33 34.42
N ARG A 493 10.00 -66.23 34.72
CA ARG A 493 8.57 -66.02 34.41
C ARG A 493 7.97 -64.86 35.21
N LEU A 494 8.37 -64.70 36.47
CA LEU A 494 7.87 -63.64 37.35
C LEU A 494 8.40 -62.26 36.90
N LYS A 495 9.67 -62.19 36.48
CA LYS A 495 10.24 -60.99 35.81
C LYS A 495 9.51 -60.67 34.50
N GLN A 496 9.32 -61.64 33.61
CA GLN A 496 8.57 -61.45 32.36
C GLN A 496 7.11 -61.03 32.59
N ALA A 497 6.47 -61.50 33.67
CA ALA A 497 5.14 -61.06 34.07
C ALA A 497 5.15 -59.62 34.61
N ALA A 498 6.15 -59.24 35.41
CA ALA A 498 6.31 -57.87 35.91
C ALA A 498 6.60 -56.87 34.78
N GLU A 499 7.51 -57.21 33.86
CA GLU A 499 7.82 -56.42 32.66
C GLU A 499 6.58 -56.24 31.76
N ARG A 500 5.81 -57.31 31.55
CA ARG A 500 4.55 -57.26 30.80
C ARG A 500 3.49 -56.40 31.49
N ASN A 501 3.41 -56.45 32.82
CA ASN A 501 2.45 -55.62 33.57
C ASN A 501 2.85 -54.14 33.55
N ALA A 502 4.14 -53.81 33.70
CA ALA A 502 4.63 -52.43 33.57
C ALA A 502 4.32 -51.86 32.16
N ALA A 503 4.62 -52.62 31.11
CA ALA A 503 4.29 -52.22 29.73
C ALA A 503 2.77 -52.09 29.47
N LEU A 504 1.92 -52.80 30.22
CA LEU A 504 0.47 -52.64 30.17
C LEU A 504 -0.03 -51.42 30.97
N GLU A 505 0.62 -51.08 32.09
CA GLU A 505 0.33 -49.84 32.82
C GLU A 505 0.71 -48.62 31.99
N ASP A 506 1.92 -48.56 31.42
CA ASP A 506 2.37 -47.42 30.63
C ASP A 506 1.51 -47.27 29.34
N ALA A 507 1.25 -48.36 28.62
CA ALA A 507 0.31 -48.34 27.50
C ALA A 507 -1.16 -48.05 27.88
N SER A 508 -1.50 -48.04 29.18
CA SER A 508 -2.79 -47.54 29.68
C SER A 508 -2.74 -46.05 30.04
N ARG A 509 -1.61 -45.57 30.57
CA ARG A 509 -1.35 -44.14 30.85
C ARG A 509 -1.35 -43.33 29.56
N ASP A 510 -0.59 -43.78 28.55
CA ASP A 510 -0.51 -43.15 27.23
C ASP A 510 -1.91 -43.00 26.61
N ARG A 511 -2.74 -44.06 26.70
CA ARG A 511 -4.12 -44.04 26.22
C ARG A 511 -5.01 -43.07 26.99
N THR A 512 -4.87 -42.97 28.32
CA THR A 512 -5.63 -41.97 29.08
C THR A 512 -5.25 -40.55 28.66
N THR A 513 -3.95 -40.24 28.51
CA THR A 513 -3.49 -38.92 28.05
C THR A 513 -3.91 -38.62 26.61
N ASP A 514 -3.90 -39.62 25.71
CA ASP A 514 -4.42 -39.47 24.34
C ASP A 514 -5.92 -39.14 24.36
N THR A 515 -6.72 -39.82 25.20
CA THR A 515 -8.17 -39.53 25.30
C THR A 515 -8.48 -38.19 25.96
N GLU A 516 -7.66 -37.73 26.92
CA GLU A 516 -7.80 -36.41 27.53
C GLU A 516 -7.44 -35.31 26.50
N ALA A 517 -6.34 -35.47 25.77
CA ALA A 517 -5.94 -34.56 24.69
C ALA A 517 -6.97 -34.51 23.54
N GLN A 518 -7.60 -35.64 23.20
CA GLN A 518 -8.70 -35.68 22.24
C GLN A 518 -9.93 -34.90 22.75
N GLN A 519 -10.33 -35.08 24.01
CA GLN A 519 -11.46 -34.35 24.59
C GLN A 519 -11.21 -32.83 24.72
N GLU A 520 -9.96 -32.40 24.95
CA GLU A 520 -9.61 -30.98 24.91
C GLU A 520 -9.62 -30.42 23.47
N ALA A 521 -9.16 -31.19 22.49
CA ALA A 521 -9.22 -30.81 21.08
C ALA A 521 -10.67 -30.72 20.55
N GLU A 522 -11.56 -31.63 20.97
CA GLU A 522 -12.99 -31.60 20.65
C GLU A 522 -13.67 -30.36 21.25
N LYS A 523 -13.45 -30.05 22.53
CA LYS A 523 -13.98 -28.82 23.16
C LYS A 523 -13.50 -27.55 22.44
N GLN A 524 -12.21 -27.48 22.10
CA GLN A 524 -11.67 -26.35 21.33
C GLN A 524 -12.23 -26.28 19.90
N ALA A 525 -12.71 -27.39 19.33
CA ALA A 525 -13.43 -27.38 18.06
C ALA A 525 -14.87 -26.85 18.24
N GLU A 526 -15.60 -27.33 19.25
CA GLU A 526 -16.96 -26.86 19.59
C GLU A 526 -16.99 -25.36 19.89
N GLU A 527 -16.04 -24.84 20.70
CA GLU A 527 -15.90 -23.40 20.97
C GLU A 527 -15.66 -22.58 19.70
N ARG A 528 -14.85 -23.11 18.76
CA ARG A 528 -14.59 -22.45 17.47
C ARG A 528 -15.80 -22.51 16.54
N GLU A 529 -16.56 -23.61 16.52
CA GLU A 529 -17.79 -23.69 15.74
C GLU A 529 -18.88 -22.76 16.27
N GLN A 530 -19.02 -22.63 17.60
CA GLN A 530 -19.90 -21.64 18.23
C GLN A 530 -19.49 -20.21 17.84
N LEU A 531 -18.21 -19.86 17.94
CA LEU A 531 -17.71 -18.54 17.56
C LEU A 531 -17.90 -18.26 16.05
N ILE A 532 -17.74 -19.27 15.19
CA ILE A 532 -18.04 -19.17 13.75
C ILE A 532 -19.55 -18.99 13.50
N ALA A 533 -20.42 -19.64 14.27
CA ALA A 533 -21.87 -19.47 14.18
C ALA A 533 -22.30 -18.06 14.60
N ASP A 534 -21.75 -17.53 15.70
CA ASP A 534 -22.02 -16.16 16.17
C ASP A 534 -21.52 -15.11 15.17
N LEU A 535 -20.30 -15.26 14.62
CA LEU A 535 -19.79 -14.37 13.57
C LEU A 535 -20.65 -14.43 12.30
N ARG A 536 -21.15 -15.61 11.92
CA ARG A 536 -22.11 -15.74 10.80
C ARG A 536 -23.43 -15.05 11.11
N SER A 537 -23.94 -15.17 12.33
CA SER A 537 -25.16 -14.50 12.79
C SER A 537 -25.02 -12.97 12.78
N GLN A 538 -23.87 -12.44 13.23
CA GLN A 538 -23.55 -11.01 13.16
C GLN A 538 -23.46 -10.52 11.71
N VAL A 539 -22.74 -11.24 10.83
CA VAL A 539 -22.63 -10.89 9.41
C VAL A 539 -24.00 -10.93 8.72
N GLU A 540 -24.87 -11.90 9.03
CA GLU A 540 -26.20 -11.98 8.44
C GLU A 540 -27.16 -10.92 9.02
N ALA A 541 -27.00 -10.52 10.29
CA ALA A 541 -27.70 -9.38 10.87
C ALA A 541 -27.28 -8.05 10.20
N SER A 542 -25.98 -7.79 10.05
CA SER A 542 -25.48 -6.60 9.33
C SER A 542 -25.86 -6.61 7.85
N LYS A 543 -26.01 -7.79 7.23
CA LYS A 543 -26.64 -7.90 5.90
C LYS A 543 -28.12 -7.55 5.92
N GLN A 544 -28.90 -7.97 6.92
CA GLN A 544 -30.32 -7.60 7.01
C GLN A 544 -30.53 -6.10 7.32
N GLU A 545 -29.58 -5.46 7.99
CA GLU A 545 -29.55 -4.00 8.16
C GLU A 545 -29.18 -3.28 6.86
N THR A 546 -28.18 -3.76 6.11
CA THR A 546 -27.77 -3.17 4.82
C THR A 546 -28.69 -3.54 3.65
N SER A 547 -29.43 -4.66 3.71
CA SER A 547 -30.44 -5.05 2.72
C SER A 547 -31.80 -4.40 2.96
N LYS A 548 -31.94 -3.58 4.00
CA LYS A 548 -32.99 -2.55 4.07
C LYS A 548 -32.53 -1.30 3.32
N GLU A 549 -32.22 -1.46 2.04
CA GLU A 549 -32.21 -0.31 1.14
C GLU A 549 -33.58 0.39 1.25
N PRO A 550 -33.63 1.71 1.48
CA PRO A 550 -34.88 2.43 1.30
C PRO A 550 -35.32 2.23 -0.16
N ALA A 551 -36.61 1.95 -0.37
CA ALA A 551 -37.15 1.67 -1.70
C ALA A 551 -36.66 2.74 -2.70
N PRO A 552 -36.10 2.34 -3.85
CA PRO A 552 -35.25 3.20 -4.67
C PRO A 552 -35.96 4.51 -4.97
N THR A 553 -35.37 5.62 -4.50
CA THR A 553 -35.97 6.94 -4.66
C THR A 553 -36.18 7.22 -6.15
N GLN A 554 -37.20 8.02 -6.46
CA GLN A 554 -37.62 8.27 -7.84
C GLN A 554 -36.45 8.72 -8.74
N ASP A 555 -35.48 9.43 -8.15
CA ASP A 555 -34.25 9.88 -8.79
C ASP A 555 -33.31 8.72 -9.15
N THR A 556 -33.12 7.72 -8.28
CA THR A 556 -32.29 6.54 -8.63
C THR A 556 -32.91 5.72 -9.77
N ALA A 557 -34.24 5.58 -9.79
CA ALA A 557 -34.95 4.94 -10.90
C ALA A 557 -34.90 5.76 -12.20
N ALA A 558 -34.86 7.10 -12.11
CA ALA A 558 -34.63 7.98 -13.25
C ALA A 558 -33.18 7.86 -13.77
N LEU A 559 -32.18 7.96 -12.90
CA LEU A 559 -30.76 7.84 -13.23
C LEU A 559 -30.41 6.47 -13.84
N GLN A 560 -31.04 5.37 -13.40
CA GLN A 560 -30.90 4.06 -14.04
C GLN A 560 -31.52 4.04 -15.44
N ARG A 561 -32.65 4.72 -15.65
CA ARG A 561 -33.28 4.86 -16.98
C ARG A 561 -32.45 5.72 -17.92
N GLU A 562 -31.89 6.82 -17.43
CA GLU A 562 -31.02 7.72 -18.19
C GLU A 562 -29.68 7.06 -18.55
N ASN A 563 -29.02 6.37 -17.62
CA ASN A 563 -27.82 5.57 -17.93
C ASN A 563 -28.10 4.51 -19.00
N ARG A 564 -29.27 3.84 -18.94
CA ARG A 564 -29.67 2.86 -19.96
C ARG A 564 -29.93 3.49 -21.33
N LEU A 565 -30.49 4.71 -21.36
CA LEU A 565 -30.64 5.49 -22.59
C LEU A 565 -29.28 5.93 -23.14
N MET A 566 -28.40 6.51 -22.31
CA MET A 566 -27.05 6.91 -22.72
C MET A 566 -26.23 5.73 -23.24
N ALA A 567 -26.26 4.57 -22.58
CA ALA A 567 -25.59 3.36 -23.06
C ALA A 567 -26.12 2.91 -24.44
N SER A 568 -27.44 3.00 -24.68
CA SER A 568 -28.03 2.67 -25.98
C SER A 568 -27.67 3.68 -27.08
N ALA A 569 -27.62 4.98 -26.75
CA ALA A 569 -27.22 6.03 -27.68
C ALA A 569 -25.73 5.97 -28.01
N TRP A 570 -24.88 5.65 -27.02
CA TRP A 570 -23.45 5.43 -27.21
C TRP A 570 -23.19 4.20 -28.09
N TYR A 571 -23.93 3.10 -27.88
CA TYR A 571 -23.83 1.91 -28.73
C TYR A 571 -24.23 2.19 -30.19
N ASP A 572 -25.32 2.93 -30.42
CA ASP A 572 -25.75 3.33 -31.77
C ASP A 572 -24.73 4.31 -32.41
N LEU A 573 -24.19 5.27 -31.65
CA LEU A 573 -23.12 6.16 -32.12
C LEU A 573 -21.86 5.38 -32.51
N ALA A 574 -21.40 4.44 -31.66
CA ALA A 574 -20.25 3.60 -31.91
C ALA A 574 -20.47 2.69 -33.15
N SER A 575 -21.65 2.08 -33.26
CA SER A 575 -22.05 1.30 -34.43
C SER A 575 -22.07 2.15 -35.71
N ARG A 576 -22.59 3.39 -35.65
CA ARG A 576 -22.57 4.32 -36.79
C ARG A 576 -21.16 4.75 -37.16
N LEU A 577 -20.25 4.97 -36.21
CA LEU A 577 -18.84 5.27 -36.48
C LEU A 577 -18.15 4.08 -37.15
N GLN A 578 -18.35 2.87 -36.62
CA GLN A 578 -17.76 1.64 -37.13
C GLN A 578 -18.28 1.30 -38.53
N ASN A 579 -19.57 1.50 -38.81
CA ASN A 579 -20.17 1.25 -40.12
C ASN A 579 -19.83 2.35 -41.16
N ASN A 580 -19.80 3.64 -40.78
CA ASN A 580 -19.41 4.70 -41.72
C ASN A 580 -17.91 4.71 -42.05
N GLY A 581 -17.06 4.21 -41.15
CA GLY A 581 -15.62 4.10 -41.37
C GLY A 581 -15.22 3.27 -42.59
N VAL A 582 -16.11 2.40 -43.09
CA VAL A 582 -15.84 1.48 -44.21
C VAL A 582 -15.82 2.19 -45.57
N SER A 583 -16.49 3.35 -45.73
CA SER A 583 -16.70 3.98 -47.05
C SER A 583 -15.69 5.06 -47.44
N LEU A 584 -15.02 5.70 -46.47
CA LEU A 584 -14.04 6.78 -46.73
C LEU A 584 -12.62 6.26 -47.10
N GLY A 585 -12.32 4.99 -46.83
CA GLY A 585 -10.97 4.41 -46.95
C GLY A 585 -10.45 4.09 -48.37
N ARG A 586 -11.11 4.52 -49.47
CA ARG A 586 -10.73 4.16 -50.85
C ARG A 586 -10.76 5.27 -51.90
N ARG A 587 -10.18 6.45 -51.60
CA ARG A 587 -9.56 7.28 -52.65
C ARG A 587 -8.04 7.12 -52.63
N ARG A 588 -7.52 6.14 -53.38
CA ARG A 588 -6.07 6.08 -53.69
C ARG A 588 -5.70 7.34 -54.47
N GLN A 589 -4.84 8.19 -53.91
CA GLN A 589 -4.26 9.29 -54.68
C GLN A 589 -3.17 8.72 -55.61
N GLU A 590 -3.26 9.00 -56.90
CA GLU A 590 -2.19 8.63 -57.84
C GLU A 590 -0.92 9.46 -57.56
N PRO A 591 0.27 8.85 -57.53
CA PRO A 591 1.52 9.57 -57.28
C PRO A 591 1.85 10.53 -58.41
N LYS A 592 1.62 11.83 -58.18
CA LYS A 592 1.90 12.92 -59.13
C LYS A 592 3.40 13.18 -59.34
N SER A 593 4.29 12.72 -58.45
CA SER A 593 5.74 12.85 -58.59
C SER A 593 6.38 11.62 -59.23
N TRP A 594 7.45 11.84 -60.00
CA TRP A 594 8.23 10.79 -60.64
C TRP A 594 8.84 9.80 -59.63
N LEU A 595 9.35 10.32 -58.49
CA LEU A 595 9.80 9.51 -57.35
C LEU A 595 8.68 8.64 -56.76
N GLY A 596 7.44 9.14 -56.68
CA GLY A 596 6.29 8.35 -56.24
C GLY A 596 5.95 7.20 -57.20
N LYS A 597 6.10 7.43 -58.52
CA LYS A 597 5.94 6.37 -59.54
C LYS A 597 7.06 5.32 -59.46
N GLN A 598 8.31 5.72 -59.22
CA GLN A 598 9.41 4.77 -58.98
C GLN A 598 9.18 3.94 -57.71
N ARG A 599 8.77 4.55 -56.59
CA ARG A 599 8.46 3.79 -55.35
C ARG A 599 7.30 2.81 -55.53
N ALA A 600 6.33 3.10 -56.40
CA ALA A 600 5.27 2.16 -56.75
C ALA A 600 5.74 1.00 -57.65
N LEU A 601 6.84 1.17 -58.40
CA LEU A 601 7.45 0.16 -59.26
C LEU A 601 8.49 -0.72 -58.55
N VAL A 602 9.06 -0.25 -57.43
CA VAL A 602 10.11 -0.94 -56.65
C VAL A 602 9.64 -1.35 -55.24
N GLY A 603 8.43 -0.93 -54.84
CA GLY A 603 7.76 -1.47 -53.65
C GLY A 603 7.51 -2.99 -53.79
N PRO A 604 7.48 -3.75 -52.68
CA PRO A 604 7.53 -5.20 -52.72
C PRO A 604 6.37 -5.80 -53.52
N SER A 605 6.71 -6.45 -54.64
CA SER A 605 5.80 -7.25 -55.43
C SER A 605 5.37 -8.46 -54.62
N ASN A 606 4.19 -8.38 -54.00
CA ASN A 606 3.59 -9.48 -53.25
C ASN A 606 3.04 -10.54 -54.22
N SER A 607 3.96 -11.25 -54.87
CA SER A 607 3.72 -12.20 -55.96
C SER A 607 4.37 -13.55 -55.64
N LEU A 608 3.85 -14.22 -54.61
CA LEU A 608 4.11 -15.63 -54.30
C LEU A 608 2.95 -16.19 -53.46
N ILE A 609 2.17 -17.08 -54.11
CA ILE A 609 1.30 -18.13 -53.56
C ILE A 609 0.24 -17.67 -52.54
#